data_AF-A0A3C0VF09-F1
#
_entry.id   AF-A0A3C0VF09-F1
#
_cell.length_a   1.000
_cell.length_b   1.000
_cell.length_c   1.000
_cell.angle_alpha   90.00
_cell.angle_beta   90.00
_cell.angle_gamma   90.00
#
_symmetry.space_group_name_H-M   'P 1'
#
loop_
_entity.id
_entity.type
_entity.pdbx_description
1 polymer ?
#
loop_
_entity_poly.entity_id
_entity_poly.type
_entity_poly.pdbx_seq_one_letter_code
_entity_poly.pdbx_strand_id
1 'polypeptide(L)'
;QRRPVQVFVLVTEDTIEERLLAVLACKRNLALAVLDPESNVSAVDMQSGIDELKARLEVLLGAKADAPVDASARAAKLEEAERLARKERVALAGGQLLAAAFTFLGEMLPQAPAAESAQRTADALRDSFADCIEKDESGRPRLTVTLPDARALDTLARSIAALLEQRPRAAGV
;
A
#
# COMPACT_ATOMS: atom_id res chain seq x y z
N GLN A 1 -66.56 -18.67 4.37
CA GLN A 1 -66.99 -20.06 4.10
C GLN A 1 -67.24 -20.78 5.43
N ARG A 2 -68.41 -21.41 5.68
CA ARG A 2 -68.74 -22.10 6.97
C ARG A 2 -68.76 -23.64 6.90
N ARG A 3 -68.62 -24.24 5.71
CA ARG A 3 -68.49 -25.69 5.50
C ARG A 3 -67.10 -26.01 4.94
N PRO A 4 -66.44 -27.10 5.37
CA PRO A 4 -65.11 -27.46 4.88
C PRO A 4 -65.14 -27.79 3.39
N VAL A 5 -64.16 -27.25 2.65
CA VAL A 5 -63.97 -27.53 1.21
C VAL A 5 -62.68 -28.32 1.06
N GLN A 6 -62.73 -29.45 0.35
CA GLN A 6 -61.55 -30.24 0.01
C GLN A 6 -61.12 -29.88 -1.42
N VAL A 7 -59.83 -29.63 -1.62
CA VAL A 7 -59.24 -29.31 -2.92
C VAL A 7 -58.13 -30.31 -3.20
N PHE A 8 -58.24 -31.01 -4.33
CA PHE A 8 -57.22 -31.93 -4.82
C PHE A 8 -56.55 -31.30 -6.04
N VAL A 9 -55.21 -31.29 -6.04
CA VAL A 9 -54.40 -30.86 -7.19
C VAL A 9 -53.61 -32.07 -7.67
N LEU A 10 -53.94 -32.54 -8.88
CA LEU A 10 -53.24 -33.65 -9.52
C LEU A 10 -52.13 -33.07 -10.41
N VAL A 11 -50.92 -33.61 -10.29
CA VAL A 11 -49.73 -33.15 -11.01
C VAL A 11 -49.01 -34.36 -11.59
N THR A 12 -48.55 -34.26 -12.84
CA THR A 12 -47.80 -35.33 -13.51
C THR A 12 -46.31 -35.30 -13.14
N GLU A 13 -45.72 -36.47 -12.91
CA GLU A 13 -44.30 -36.63 -12.56
C GLU A 13 -43.39 -36.37 -13.78
N ASP A 14 -42.20 -35.83 -13.53
CA ASP A 14 -41.13 -35.49 -14.49
C ASP A 14 -41.51 -34.42 -15.53
N THR A 15 -42.63 -33.73 -15.36
CA THR A 15 -43.10 -32.71 -16.30
C THR A 15 -42.83 -31.28 -15.83
N ILE A 16 -43.27 -30.32 -16.62
CA ILE A 16 -43.21 -28.89 -16.28
C ILE A 16 -44.14 -28.58 -15.11
N GLU A 17 -45.25 -29.33 -14.94
CA GLU A 17 -46.23 -29.10 -13.88
C GLU A 17 -45.60 -29.34 -12.49
N GLU A 18 -44.82 -30.40 -12.34
CA GLU A 18 -44.07 -30.69 -11.11
C GLU A 18 -43.01 -29.63 -10.82
N ARG A 19 -42.22 -29.25 -11.83
CA ARG A 19 -41.22 -28.18 -11.68
C ARG A 19 -41.86 -26.84 -11.33
N LEU A 20 -43.01 -26.52 -11.92
CA LEU A 20 -43.75 -25.30 -11.60
C LEU A 20 -44.30 -25.34 -10.18
N LEU A 21 -44.82 -26.48 -9.72
CA LEU A 21 -45.28 -26.67 -8.35
C LEU A 21 -44.13 -26.47 -7.34
N ALA A 22 -42.94 -27.02 -7.62
CA ALA A 22 -41.77 -26.84 -6.78
C ALA A 22 -41.30 -25.38 -6.72
N VAL A 23 -41.28 -24.67 -7.86
CA VAL A 23 -40.92 -23.25 -7.93
C VAL A 23 -41.95 -22.38 -7.18
N LEU A 24 -43.24 -22.68 -7.32
CA LEU A 24 -44.30 -21.98 -6.60
C LEU A 24 -44.24 -22.26 -5.09
N ALA A 25 -43.94 -23.49 -4.68
CA ALA A 25 -43.73 -23.84 -3.28
C ALA A 25 -42.53 -23.10 -2.69
N CYS A 26 -41.43 -22.97 -3.45
CA CYS A 26 -40.25 -22.20 -3.04
C CYS A 26 -40.55 -20.70 -2.91
N LYS A 27 -41.35 -20.14 -3.82
CA LYS A 27 -41.83 -18.75 -3.77
C LYS A 27 -43.00 -18.51 -2.81
N ARG A 28 -43.56 -19.56 -2.20
CA ARG A 28 -44.66 -19.45 -1.23
C ARG A 28 -44.29 -18.56 -0.05
N ASN A 29 -43.07 -18.68 0.44
CA ASN A 29 -42.60 -17.88 1.58
C ASN A 29 -42.50 -16.39 1.21
N LEU A 30 -42.08 -16.08 -0.03
CA LEU A 30 -42.05 -14.72 -0.56
C LEU A 30 -43.47 -14.16 -0.78
N ALA A 31 -44.39 -14.99 -1.28
CA ALA A 31 -45.78 -14.59 -1.46
C ALA A 31 -46.49 -14.34 -0.12
N LEU A 32 -46.28 -15.20 0.88
CA LEU A 32 -46.84 -15.02 2.22
C LEU A 32 -46.29 -13.77 2.92
N ALA A 33 -44.99 -13.48 2.76
CA ALA A 33 -44.37 -12.28 3.32
C ALA A 33 -44.89 -10.96 2.71
N VAL A 34 -45.35 -10.99 1.45
CA VAL A 34 -45.94 -9.83 0.75
C VAL A 34 -47.43 -9.65 1.05
N LEU A 35 -48.14 -10.74 1.36
CA LEU A 35 -49.59 -10.74 1.60
C LEU A 35 -50.00 -10.46 3.06
N ASP A 36 -49.06 -10.45 4.01
CA ASP A 36 -49.31 -10.11 5.41
C ASP A 36 -48.98 -8.62 5.69
N PRO A 37 -49.98 -7.74 5.81
CA PRO A 37 -49.78 -6.30 5.98
C PRO A 37 -49.21 -5.88 7.35
N GLU A 38 -49.18 -6.78 8.34
CA GLU A 38 -48.57 -6.54 9.67
C GLU A 38 -47.11 -7.04 9.75
N SER A 39 -46.57 -7.57 8.67
CA SER A 39 -45.20 -8.08 8.58
C SER A 39 -44.18 -6.93 8.62
N ASN A 40 -43.41 -6.84 9.71
CA ASN A 40 -42.33 -5.87 9.89
C ASN A 40 -40.99 -6.33 9.26
N VAL A 41 -41.04 -7.21 8.25
CA VAL A 41 -39.87 -7.84 7.63
C VAL A 41 -39.50 -7.10 6.35
N SER A 42 -38.50 -6.21 6.42
CA SER A 42 -38.03 -5.41 5.28
C SER A 42 -37.08 -6.16 4.34
N ALA A 43 -36.58 -7.34 4.72
CA ALA A 43 -35.66 -8.15 3.92
C ALA A 43 -35.86 -9.65 4.20
N VAL A 44 -35.97 -10.45 3.14
CA VAL A 44 -35.99 -11.92 3.23
C VAL A 44 -34.66 -12.42 2.68
N ASP A 45 -33.78 -12.89 3.56
CA ASP A 45 -32.51 -13.49 3.15
C ASP A 45 -32.80 -14.88 2.55
N MET A 46 -32.69 -14.98 1.23
CA MET A 46 -32.78 -16.27 0.54
C MET A 46 -31.43 -16.97 0.70
N GLN A 47 -31.20 -17.55 1.88
CA GLN A 47 -30.09 -18.48 2.06
C GLN A 47 -30.28 -19.62 1.07
N SER A 48 -29.45 -19.61 0.04
CA SER A 48 -29.42 -20.66 -0.97
C SER A 48 -29.04 -21.95 -0.26
N GLY A 49 -29.76 -23.05 -0.52
CA GLY A 49 -29.43 -24.36 0.06
C GLY A 49 -27.98 -24.80 -0.21
N ILE A 50 -27.31 -24.17 -1.18
CA ILE A 50 -25.87 -24.33 -1.45
C ILE A 50 -24.99 -23.82 -0.31
N ASP A 51 -25.35 -22.72 0.35
CA ASP A 51 -24.55 -22.16 1.44
C ASP A 51 -24.67 -23.01 2.71
N GLU A 52 -25.87 -23.51 2.99
CA GLU A 52 -26.09 -24.46 4.08
C GLU A 52 -25.41 -25.82 3.79
N LEU A 53 -25.47 -26.30 2.55
CA LEU A 53 -24.77 -27.49 2.12
C LEU A 53 -23.25 -27.31 2.21
N LYS A 54 -22.72 -26.14 1.83
CA LYS A 54 -21.31 -25.77 1.97
C LYS A 54 -20.91 -25.75 3.44
N ALA A 55 -21.69 -25.14 4.33
CA ALA A 55 -21.40 -25.10 5.76
C ALA A 55 -21.39 -26.50 6.40
N ARG A 56 -22.36 -27.35 6.03
CA ARG A 56 -22.39 -28.75 6.48
C ARG A 56 -21.23 -29.57 5.91
N LEU A 57 -20.84 -29.33 4.66
CA LEU A 57 -19.66 -29.94 4.04
C LEU A 57 -18.36 -29.47 4.69
N GLU A 58 -18.23 -28.20 5.07
CA GLU A 58 -17.07 -27.66 5.78
C GLU A 58 -16.90 -28.30 7.17
N VAL A 59 -18.00 -28.59 7.86
CA VAL A 59 -17.99 -29.33 9.13
C VAL A 59 -17.64 -30.80 8.93
N LEU A 60 -18.22 -31.47 7.91
CA LEU A 60 -18.02 -32.90 7.65
C LEU A 60 -16.66 -33.24 7.03
N LEU A 61 -16.11 -32.35 6.20
CA LEU A 61 -14.80 -32.51 5.57
C LEU A 61 -13.65 -32.10 6.51
N GLY A 62 -13.98 -31.51 7.67
CA GLY A 62 -13.01 -30.79 8.50
C GLY A 62 -12.58 -29.50 7.79
N ALA A 63 -12.44 -28.41 8.53
CA ALA A 63 -12.14 -27.09 7.97
C ALA A 63 -11.04 -27.18 6.90
N LYS A 64 -11.40 -26.91 5.65
CA LYS A 64 -10.44 -26.82 4.56
C LYS A 64 -9.47 -25.72 4.94
N ALA A 65 -8.17 -26.04 5.00
CA ALA A 65 -7.14 -25.09 5.40
C ALA A 65 -7.35 -23.77 4.63
N ASP A 66 -7.37 -22.67 5.39
CA ASP A 66 -7.48 -21.32 4.86
C ASP A 66 -6.50 -21.19 3.69
N ALA A 67 -6.97 -20.71 2.54
CA ALA A 67 -6.14 -20.67 1.34
C ALA A 67 -4.82 -19.95 1.69
N PRO A 68 -3.66 -20.47 1.27
CA PRO A 68 -2.38 -19.85 1.61
C PRO A 68 -2.42 -18.40 1.18
N VAL A 69 -2.26 -17.48 2.14
CA VAL A 69 -2.23 -16.04 1.87
C VAL A 69 -1.21 -15.82 0.77
N ASP A 70 -1.63 -15.13 -0.30
CA ASP A 70 -0.83 -14.91 -1.50
C ASP A 70 0.59 -14.45 -1.14
N ALA A 71 1.52 -15.41 -1.16
CA ALA A 71 2.90 -15.24 -0.73
C ALA A 71 3.63 -14.28 -1.68
N SER A 72 3.16 -14.19 -2.94
CA SER A 72 3.73 -13.29 -3.95
C SER A 72 3.42 -11.83 -3.63
N ALA A 73 2.19 -11.52 -3.21
CA ALA A 73 1.80 -10.18 -2.79
C ALA A 73 2.52 -9.73 -1.51
N ARG A 74 2.78 -10.65 -0.58
CA ARG A 74 3.58 -10.36 0.63
C ARG A 74 5.06 -10.15 0.32
N ALA A 75 5.64 -11.00 -0.54
CA ALA A 75 7.03 -10.86 -0.96
C ALA A 75 7.29 -9.53 -1.69
N ALA A 76 6.41 -9.16 -2.64
CA ALA A 76 6.53 -7.90 -3.36
C ALA A 76 6.49 -6.67 -2.42
N LYS A 77 5.58 -6.67 -1.44
CA LYS A 77 5.51 -5.59 -0.43
C LYS A 77 6.74 -5.51 0.44
N LEU A 78 7.31 -6.66 0.82
CA LEU A 78 8.56 -6.71 1.60
C LEU A 78 9.74 -6.16 0.78
N GLU A 79 9.88 -6.56 -0.48
CA GLU A 79 10.91 -6.05 -1.38
C GLU A 79 10.78 -4.53 -1.62
N GLU A 80 9.55 -4.04 -1.80
CA GLU A 80 9.29 -2.60 -1.94
C GLU A 80 9.69 -1.82 -0.68
N ALA A 81 9.33 -2.33 0.50
CA ALA A 81 9.69 -1.74 1.79
C ALA A 81 11.21 -1.74 2.00
N GLU A 82 11.90 -2.84 1.70
CA GLU A 82 13.35 -2.92 1.77
C GLU A 82 14.05 -1.96 0.81
N ARG A 83 13.52 -1.82 -0.42
CA ARG A 83 14.05 -0.88 -1.40
C ARG A 83 13.90 0.56 -0.93
N LEU A 84 12.76 0.92 -0.31
CA LEU A 84 12.54 2.25 0.25
C LEU A 84 13.50 2.51 1.42
N ALA A 85 13.59 1.57 2.37
CA ALA A 85 14.50 1.67 3.51
C ALA A 85 15.99 1.75 3.07
N ARG A 86 16.36 1.05 1.99
CA ARG A 86 17.71 1.17 1.40
C ARG A 86 17.93 2.57 0.82
N LYS A 87 16.97 3.12 0.07
CA LYS A 87 17.07 4.47 -0.50
C LYS A 87 17.24 5.53 0.60
N GLU A 88 16.48 5.44 1.68
CA GLU A 88 16.59 6.37 2.82
C GLU A 88 17.96 6.29 3.50
N ARG A 89 18.47 5.08 3.75
CA ARG A 89 19.82 4.91 4.31
C ARG A 89 20.91 5.49 3.41
N VAL A 90 20.80 5.30 2.09
CA VAL A 90 21.75 5.86 1.11
C VAL A 90 21.65 7.38 1.08
N ALA A 91 20.44 7.95 1.11
CA ALA A 91 20.26 9.41 1.15
C ALA A 91 20.88 10.02 2.41
N LEU A 92 20.66 9.41 3.58
CA LEU A 92 21.25 9.87 4.84
C LEU A 92 22.78 9.82 4.80
N ALA A 93 23.36 8.70 4.34
CA ALA A 93 24.81 8.56 4.20
C ALA A 93 25.39 9.56 3.18
N GLY A 94 24.68 9.83 2.08
CA GLY A 94 25.04 10.83 1.09
C GLY A 94 25.05 12.25 1.66
N GLY A 95 24.06 12.60 2.49
CA GLY A 95 24.03 13.87 3.21
C GLY A 95 25.20 14.03 4.18
N GLN A 96 25.56 12.96 4.90
CA GLN A 96 26.74 12.94 5.77
C GLN A 96 28.04 13.13 4.98
N LEU A 97 28.17 12.48 3.81
CA LEU A 97 29.33 12.65 2.94
C LEU A 97 29.45 14.09 2.43
N LEU A 98 28.35 14.70 1.97
CA LEU A 98 28.33 16.10 1.54
C LEU A 98 28.71 17.05 2.69
N ALA A 99 28.14 16.84 3.88
CA ALA A 99 28.48 17.63 5.06
C ALA A 99 29.98 17.52 5.40
N ALA A 100 30.52 16.30 5.40
CA ALA A 100 31.94 16.06 5.65
C ALA A 100 32.83 16.72 4.57
N ALA A 101 32.42 16.67 3.30
CA ALA A 101 33.13 17.32 2.20
C ALA A 101 33.14 18.85 2.34
N PHE A 102 32.01 19.47 2.73
CA PHE A 102 31.97 20.92 2.99
C PHE A 102 32.82 21.32 4.19
N THR A 103 32.84 20.54 5.27
CA THR A 103 33.76 20.76 6.41
C THR A 103 35.22 20.68 5.96
N PHE A 104 35.58 19.66 5.18
CA PHE A 104 36.94 19.52 4.64
C PHE A 104 37.33 20.69 3.74
N LEU A 105 36.43 21.16 2.87
CA LEU A 105 36.66 22.36 2.06
C LEU A 105 36.84 23.61 2.92
N GLY A 106 36.06 23.74 4.01
CA GLY A 106 36.20 24.83 4.97
C GLY A 106 37.58 24.88 5.63
N GLU A 107 38.17 23.73 5.95
CA GLU A 107 39.52 23.62 6.51
C GLU A 107 40.62 23.94 5.49
N MET A 108 40.40 23.67 4.20
CA MET A 108 41.36 24.01 3.14
C MET A 108 41.30 25.48 2.72
N LEU A 109 40.18 26.17 2.95
CA LEU A 109 40.01 27.56 2.58
C LEU A 109 40.77 28.48 3.56
N PRO A 110 41.45 29.52 3.06
CA PRO A 110 42.17 30.45 3.92
C PRO A 110 41.20 31.14 4.88
N GLN A 111 41.51 31.06 6.19
CA GLN A 111 40.75 31.77 7.22
C GLN A 111 41.06 33.26 7.16
N ALA A 112 40.46 33.95 6.19
CA ALA A 112 40.41 35.41 6.21
C ALA A 112 39.48 35.84 7.36
N PRO A 113 39.82 36.89 8.12
CA PRO A 113 38.91 37.43 9.14
C PRO A 113 37.57 37.72 8.47
N ALA A 114 36.49 37.23 9.08
CA ALA A 114 35.14 37.31 8.52
C ALA A 114 34.80 38.77 8.19
N ALA A 115 34.98 39.13 6.92
CA ALA A 115 34.56 40.42 6.42
C ALA A 115 33.04 40.49 6.53
N GLU A 116 32.47 41.63 6.92
CA GLU A 116 31.03 41.81 7.02
C GLU A 116 30.27 41.44 5.73
N SER A 117 30.94 41.51 4.57
CA SER A 117 30.41 41.06 3.28
C SER A 117 30.28 39.54 3.18
N ALA A 118 31.23 38.77 3.73
CA ALA A 118 31.17 37.32 3.77
C ALA A 118 30.03 36.84 4.66
N GLN A 119 29.82 37.49 5.81
CA GLN A 119 28.71 37.17 6.71
C GLN A 119 27.36 37.45 6.05
N ARG A 120 27.18 38.63 5.43
CA ARG A 120 25.97 38.97 4.67
C ARG A 120 25.67 37.97 3.55
N THR A 121 26.70 37.48 2.87
CA THR A 121 26.56 36.48 1.80
C THR A 121 26.15 35.12 2.35
N ALA A 122 26.71 34.71 3.49
CA ALA A 122 26.35 33.47 4.17
C ALA A 122 24.90 33.50 4.67
N ASP A 123 24.43 34.64 5.18
CA ASP A 123 23.05 34.81 5.63
C ASP A 123 22.06 34.72 4.44
N ALA A 124 22.35 35.40 3.33
CA ALA A 124 21.51 35.32 2.11
C ALA A 124 21.45 33.89 1.51
N LEU A 125 22.57 33.16 1.54
CA LEU A 125 22.61 31.76 1.12
C LEU A 125 21.81 30.87 2.07
N ARG A 126 21.88 31.12 3.38
CA ARG A 126 21.11 30.38 4.38
C ARG A 126 19.61 30.55 4.17
N ASP A 127 19.17 31.77 3.92
CA ASP A 127 17.76 32.05 3.63
C ASP A 127 17.30 31.35 2.34
N SER A 128 18.13 31.42 1.29
CA SER A 128 17.85 30.72 0.02
C SER A 128 17.77 29.19 0.20
N PHE A 129 18.64 28.60 1.03
CA PHE A 129 18.56 27.17 1.34
C PHE A 129 17.38 26.83 2.24
N ALA A 130 16.99 27.70 3.17
CA ALA A 130 15.83 27.49 4.03
C ALA A 130 14.54 27.35 3.20
N ASP A 131 14.42 28.09 2.10
CA ASP A 131 13.30 27.98 1.16
C ASP A 131 13.31 26.65 0.37
N CYS A 132 14.47 26.00 0.21
CA CYS A 132 14.62 24.73 -0.49
C CYS A 132 14.69 23.49 0.42
N ILE A 133 14.77 23.68 1.75
CA ILE A 133 14.86 22.58 2.72
C ILE A 133 13.47 22.27 3.25
N GLU A 134 12.99 21.07 2.93
CA GLU A 134 11.77 20.53 3.54
C GLU A 134 12.12 19.75 4.80
N LYS A 135 11.20 19.66 5.75
CA LYS A 135 11.33 18.72 6.88
C LYS A 135 10.63 17.42 6.51
N ASP A 136 11.34 16.30 6.66
CA ASP A 136 10.73 14.97 6.48
C ASP A 136 9.75 14.63 7.63
N GLU A 137 9.09 13.47 7.55
CA GLU A 137 8.13 12.98 8.55
C GLU A 137 8.76 12.82 9.96
N SER A 138 10.10 12.75 10.03
CA SER A 138 10.88 12.67 11.27
C SER A 138 11.41 14.04 11.75
N GLY A 139 11.07 15.12 11.04
CA GLY A 139 11.52 16.49 11.34
C GLY A 139 12.95 16.80 10.90
N ARG A 140 13.60 15.93 10.11
CA ARG A 140 14.98 16.14 9.64
C ARG A 140 14.99 17.00 8.37
N PRO A 141 16.00 17.86 8.19
CA PRO A 141 16.13 18.66 6.98
C PRO A 141 16.43 17.76 5.78
N ARG A 142 15.62 17.89 4.74
CA ARG A 142 15.72 17.17 3.47
C ARG A 142 15.90 18.17 2.34
N LEU A 143 17.01 18.04 1.64
CA LEU A 143 17.27 18.76 0.39
C LEU A 143 17.15 17.79 -0.78
N THR A 144 16.26 18.08 -1.73
CA THR A 144 16.12 17.30 -2.96
C THR A 144 16.74 18.06 -4.11
N VAL A 145 17.73 17.46 -4.78
CA VAL A 145 18.38 18.05 -5.95
C VAL A 145 17.93 17.31 -7.20
N THR A 146 17.36 18.04 -8.15
CA THR A 146 16.99 17.51 -9.46
C THR A 146 18.17 17.65 -10.41
N LEU A 147 18.63 16.53 -10.97
CA LEU A 147 19.67 16.52 -11.99
C LEU A 147 19.10 17.01 -13.33
N PRO A 148 19.85 17.81 -14.10
CA PRO A 148 19.38 18.35 -15.38
C PRO A 148 19.26 17.29 -16.48
N ASP A 149 20.09 16.25 -16.44
CA ASP A 149 20.06 15.13 -17.39
C ASP A 149 20.64 13.85 -16.77
N ALA A 150 20.54 12.73 -17.51
CA ALA A 150 21.09 11.44 -17.09
C ALA A 150 22.63 11.42 -17.04
N ARG A 151 23.31 12.26 -17.83
CA ARG A 151 24.79 12.31 -17.88
C ARG A 151 25.37 12.88 -16.59
N ALA A 152 24.66 13.79 -15.93
CA ALA A 152 25.06 14.36 -14.65
C ALA A 152 25.25 13.27 -13.57
N LEU A 153 24.44 12.20 -13.60
CA LEU A 153 24.61 11.07 -12.68
C LEU A 153 25.88 10.27 -12.99
N ASP A 154 26.17 10.01 -14.27
CA ASP A 154 27.39 9.32 -14.69
C ASP A 154 28.64 10.11 -14.29
N THR A 155 28.62 11.42 -14.45
CA THR A 155 29.69 12.31 -14.01
C THR A 155 29.88 12.25 -12.50
N LEU A 156 28.81 12.35 -11.72
CA LEU A 156 28.85 12.22 -10.25
C LEU A 156 29.46 10.88 -9.82
N ALA A 157 29.01 9.77 -10.41
CA ALA A 157 29.51 8.44 -10.10
C ALA A 157 31.01 8.30 -10.41
N ARG A 158 31.46 8.79 -11.57
CA ARG A 158 32.88 8.78 -11.96
C ARG A 158 33.73 9.64 -11.02
N SER A 159 33.25 10.82 -10.63
CA SER A 159 33.96 11.70 -9.70
C SER A 159 34.10 11.07 -8.31
N ILE A 160 33.04 10.46 -7.78
CA ILE A 160 33.09 9.77 -6.49
C ILE A 160 34.02 8.55 -6.57
N ALA A 161 33.94 7.76 -7.64
CA ALA A 161 34.83 6.61 -7.85
C ALA A 161 36.30 7.05 -7.89
N ALA A 162 36.62 8.11 -8.67
CA ALA A 162 37.97 8.67 -8.73
C ALA A 162 38.44 9.15 -7.35
N LEU A 163 37.58 9.78 -6.53
CA LEU A 163 37.93 10.22 -5.19
C LEU A 163 38.19 9.05 -4.23
N LEU A 164 37.38 7.98 -4.32
CA LEU A 164 37.56 6.77 -3.50
C LEU A 164 38.81 5.96 -3.90
N GLU A 165 39.18 6.01 -5.18
CA GLU A 165 40.41 5.40 -5.71
C GLU A 165 41.65 6.26 -5.45
N GLN A 166 41.49 7.59 -5.32
CA GLN A 166 42.50 8.50 -4.78
C GLN A 166 42.64 8.30 -3.28
N ARG A 167 43.16 7.12 -2.89
CA ARG A 167 43.71 6.89 -1.56
C ARG A 167 44.73 8.00 -1.28
N PRO A 168 44.70 8.70 -0.14
CA PRO A 168 45.71 9.69 0.17
C PRO A 168 47.06 8.97 0.12
N ARG A 169 47.92 9.39 -0.79
CA ARG A 169 49.32 8.99 -0.82
C ARG A 169 49.87 9.44 0.53
N ALA A 170 50.04 8.49 1.45
CA ALA A 170 50.66 8.74 2.73
C ALA A 170 51.97 9.51 2.46
N ALA A 171 51.98 10.78 2.85
CA ALA A 171 53.18 11.58 2.86
C ALA A 171 54.13 10.88 3.84
N GLY A 172 55.28 10.45 3.33
CA GLY A 172 56.27 9.74 4.11
C GLY A 172 56.80 10.61 5.25
N VAL A 173 56.96 9.97 6.41
CA VAL A 173 58.14 10.06 7.27
C VAL A 173 58.45 8.64 7.74
#